data_AF-A0A1A8B6F1-F1
#
_entry.id   AF-A0A1A8B6F1-F1
#
_cell.length_a   1.000
_cell.length_b   1.000
_cell.length_c   1.000
_cell.angle_alpha   90.00
_cell.angle_beta   90.00
_cell.angle_gamma   90.00
#
_symmetry.space_group_name_H-M   'P 1'
#
loop_
_entity.id
_entity.type
_entity.pdbx_description
1 polymer ?
#
loop_
_entity_poly.entity_id
_entity_poly.type
_entity_poly.pdbx_seq_one_letter_code
_entity_poly.pdbx_strand_id
1 'polypeptide(L)'
;NAVAAALAEAEISVFAWKGESEEDFWWCIDRCIDPDNWQPDLILDDGGDLTHLMCKKYPHLFKNIRGIVEESVTGIYRLYQLSKTGKLCVPAMNACMDGLRVTTLSKVVRQVDIIISCTGNKNVITREHFNRMKNGCIVCNMGHSNTEIDLSSLRTAELKWQRVRPHVDHVIWPEGKRVVLLAE
;
A
#
# COMPACT_ATOMS: atom_id res chain seq x y z
N ASN A 1 -17.95 -5.51 -5.36
CA ASN A 1 -18.95 -6.01 -6.33
C ASN A 1 -20.27 -5.28 -6.20
N ALA A 2 -21.01 -5.34 -5.09
CA ALA A 2 -22.30 -4.64 -4.96
C ALA A 2 -22.21 -3.11 -5.15
N VAL A 3 -21.20 -2.46 -4.56
CA VAL A 3 -20.97 -1.01 -4.75
C VAL A 3 -20.60 -0.67 -6.20
N ALA A 4 -19.68 -1.41 -6.80
CA ALA A 4 -19.30 -1.23 -8.20
C ALA A 4 -20.51 -1.43 -9.14
N ALA A 5 -21.35 -2.44 -8.90
CA ALA A 5 -22.57 -2.64 -9.67
C ALA A 5 -23.56 -1.47 -9.52
N ALA A 6 -23.72 -0.92 -8.32
CA ALA A 6 -24.57 0.25 -8.12
C ALA A 6 -24.04 1.52 -8.82
N LEU A 7 -22.72 1.71 -8.89
CA LEU A 7 -22.10 2.80 -9.64
C LEU A 7 -22.32 2.61 -11.15
N ALA A 8 -22.14 1.39 -11.67
CA ALA A 8 -22.38 1.07 -13.07
C ALA A 8 -23.86 1.26 -13.45
N GLU A 9 -24.79 0.83 -12.59
CA GLU A 9 -26.24 1.06 -12.76
C GLU A 9 -26.58 2.57 -12.77
N ALA A 10 -25.82 3.38 -12.03
CA ALA A 10 -25.94 4.83 -12.03
C ALA A 10 -25.19 5.51 -13.20
N GLU A 11 -24.80 4.74 -14.22
CA GLU A 11 -24.08 5.20 -15.42
C GLU A 11 -22.72 5.85 -15.14
N ILE A 12 -22.11 5.54 -13.99
CA ILE A 12 -20.74 5.94 -13.66
C ILE A 12 -19.80 4.83 -14.17
N SER A 13 -18.89 5.19 -15.08
CA SER A 13 -17.88 4.26 -15.59
C SER A 13 -16.99 3.77 -14.46
N VAL A 14 -17.13 2.49 -14.12
CA VAL A 14 -16.34 1.82 -13.08
C VAL A 14 -15.81 0.49 -13.61
N PHE A 15 -14.50 0.32 -13.49
CA PHE A 15 -13.80 -0.90 -13.88
C PHE A 15 -13.16 -1.46 -12.61
N ALA A 16 -13.93 -2.25 -11.85
CA ALA A 16 -13.46 -2.85 -10.61
C ALA A 16 -14.31 -4.07 -10.19
N TRP A 17 -13.66 -5.15 -9.78
CA TRP A 17 -14.30 -6.29 -9.13
C TRP A 17 -13.39 -6.97 -8.11
N LYS A 18 -13.99 -7.72 -7.18
CA LYS A 18 -13.25 -8.47 -6.19
C LYS A 18 -12.57 -9.68 -6.86
N GLY A 19 -11.27 -9.82 -6.65
CA GLY A 19 -10.49 -10.97 -7.14
C GLY A 19 -9.89 -10.77 -8.53
N GLU A 20 -9.63 -9.52 -8.93
CA GLU A 20 -8.85 -9.18 -10.12
C GLU A 20 -7.49 -9.89 -10.14
N SER A 21 -7.05 -10.29 -11.34
CA SER A 21 -5.65 -10.60 -11.59
C SER A 21 -4.82 -9.31 -11.72
N GLU A 22 -3.49 -9.42 -11.72
CA GLU A 22 -2.62 -8.25 -11.94
C GLU A 22 -2.84 -7.62 -13.33
N GLU A 23 -3.10 -8.44 -14.35
CA GLU A 23 -3.41 -7.95 -15.70
C GLU A 23 -4.74 -7.18 -15.72
N ASP A 24 -5.76 -7.69 -15.02
CA ASP A 24 -7.06 -7.04 -14.91
C ASP A 24 -6.96 -5.70 -14.18
N PHE A 25 -6.18 -5.64 -13.10
CA PHE A 25 -5.96 -4.41 -12.34
C PHE A 25 -5.39 -3.28 -13.23
N TRP A 26 -4.33 -3.58 -13.99
CA TRP A 26 -3.76 -2.59 -14.90
C TRP A 26 -4.69 -2.26 -16.07
N TRP A 27 -5.46 -3.24 -16.56
CA TRP A 27 -6.48 -3.01 -17.58
C TRP A 27 -7.58 -2.05 -17.07
N CYS A 28 -8.02 -2.20 -15.82
CA CYS A 28 -9.00 -1.31 -15.20
C CYS A 28 -8.49 0.14 -15.14
N ILE A 29 -7.25 0.36 -14.69
CA ILE A 29 -6.64 1.70 -14.67
C ILE A 29 -6.53 2.26 -16.09
N ASP A 30 -6.12 1.45 -17.06
CA ASP A 30 -6.02 1.84 -18.47
C ASP A 30 -7.35 2.33 -19.05
N ARG A 31 -8.44 1.61 -18.75
CA ARG A 31 -9.80 1.98 -19.14
C ARG A 31 -10.29 3.27 -18.49
N CYS A 32 -9.85 3.59 -17.27
CA CYS A 32 -10.18 4.85 -16.63
C CYS A 32 -9.51 6.08 -17.30
N ILE A 33 -8.38 5.90 -18.00
CA ILE A 33 -7.62 7.01 -18.58
C ILE A 33 -8.16 7.45 -19.95
N ASP A 34 -8.60 6.50 -20.77
CA ASP A 34 -9.04 6.79 -22.16
C ASP A 34 -10.30 5.98 -22.52
N PRO A 35 -11.45 6.27 -21.89
CA PRO A 35 -12.73 5.75 -22.35
C PRO A 35 -13.23 6.60 -23.52
N ASP A 36 -13.34 6.00 -24.72
CA ASP A 36 -14.12 6.50 -25.85
C ASP A 36 -14.00 8.01 -26.15
N ASN A 37 -12.78 8.51 -26.42
CA ASN A 37 -12.44 9.92 -26.73
C ASN A 37 -12.65 10.92 -25.58
N TRP A 38 -12.82 10.47 -24.35
CA TRP A 38 -12.79 11.33 -23.16
C TRP A 38 -11.38 11.43 -22.58
N GLN A 39 -11.02 12.62 -22.08
CA GLN A 39 -9.72 12.84 -21.42
C GLN A 39 -9.91 13.35 -19.99
N PRO A 40 -9.21 12.77 -19.00
CA PRO A 40 -9.26 13.25 -17.64
C PRO A 40 -8.58 14.62 -17.52
N ASP A 41 -9.12 15.46 -16.65
CA ASP A 41 -8.57 16.75 -16.27
C ASP A 41 -8.15 16.81 -14.79
N LEU A 42 -8.58 15.85 -13.96
CA LEU A 42 -8.19 15.69 -12.56
C LEU A 42 -7.90 14.22 -12.24
N ILE A 43 -6.98 14.02 -11.30
CA ILE A 43 -6.64 12.69 -10.75
C ILE A 43 -6.94 12.69 -9.26
N LEU A 44 -7.69 11.70 -8.80
CA LEU A 44 -7.79 11.31 -7.39
C LEU A 44 -7.14 9.93 -7.27
N ASP A 45 -6.05 9.85 -6.51
CA ASP A 45 -5.18 8.67 -6.45
C ASP A 45 -4.96 8.22 -5.00
N ASP A 46 -4.79 6.91 -4.84
CA ASP A 46 -4.48 6.23 -3.59
C ASP A 46 -3.43 5.17 -3.89
N GLY A 47 -2.17 5.54 -3.66
CA GLY A 47 -0.99 4.70 -3.88
C GLY A 47 -0.09 5.20 -5.02
N GLY A 48 -0.63 6.05 -5.89
CA GLY A 48 0.11 6.72 -6.97
C GLY A 48 0.25 5.90 -8.26
N ASP A 49 -0.53 4.83 -8.44
CA ASP A 49 -0.42 3.94 -9.60
C ASP A 49 -1.06 4.51 -10.86
N LEU A 50 -2.21 5.19 -10.74
CA LEU A 50 -2.84 5.91 -11.85
C LEU A 50 -1.91 7.04 -12.32
N THR A 51 -1.38 7.83 -11.38
CA THR A 51 -0.40 8.89 -11.65
C THR A 51 0.84 8.33 -12.34
N HIS A 52 1.35 7.18 -11.87
CA HIS A 52 2.52 6.55 -12.44
C HIS A 52 2.29 6.05 -13.87
N LEU A 53 1.16 5.40 -14.12
CA LEU A 53 0.79 4.89 -15.43
C LEU A 53 0.63 6.03 -16.44
N MET A 54 -0.09 7.10 -16.07
CA MET A 54 -0.25 8.27 -16.93
C MET A 54 1.09 8.94 -17.24
N CYS A 55 1.95 9.13 -16.23
CA CYS A 55 3.27 9.73 -16.43
C CYS A 55 4.16 8.91 -17.40
N LYS A 56 4.03 7.57 -17.39
CA LYS A 56 4.85 6.69 -18.24
C LYS A 56 4.25 6.44 -19.62
N LYS A 57 2.98 6.06 -19.69
CA LYS A 57 2.31 5.57 -20.90
C LYS A 57 1.56 6.66 -21.64
N TYR A 58 1.04 7.67 -20.92
CA TYR A 58 0.22 8.75 -21.48
C TYR A 58 0.79 10.15 -21.22
N PRO A 59 2.07 10.42 -21.54
CA PRO A 59 2.71 11.70 -21.19
C PRO A 59 2.08 12.91 -21.89
N HIS A 60 1.36 12.71 -22.99
CA HIS A 60 0.64 13.77 -23.69
C HIS A 60 -0.65 14.15 -22.93
N LEU A 61 -1.42 13.17 -22.45
CA LEU A 61 -2.60 13.41 -21.61
C LEU A 61 -2.20 13.96 -20.24
N PHE A 62 -1.13 13.43 -19.65
CA PHE A 62 -0.68 13.83 -18.32
C PHE A 62 -0.37 15.32 -18.21
N LYS A 63 0.10 15.96 -19.30
CA LYS A 63 0.35 17.42 -19.33
C LYS A 63 -0.93 18.26 -19.30
N ASN A 64 -2.07 17.67 -19.66
CA ASN A 64 -3.36 18.35 -19.66
C ASN A 64 -4.09 18.23 -18.31
N ILE A 65 -3.57 17.41 -17.39
CA ILE A 65 -4.12 17.25 -16.05
C ILE A 65 -3.93 18.55 -15.26
N ARG A 66 -5.03 19.05 -14.69
CA ARG A 66 -5.05 20.29 -13.91
C ARG A 66 -4.56 20.10 -12.49
N GLY A 67 -4.67 18.89 -11.95
CA GLY A 67 -4.23 18.59 -10.60
C GLY A 67 -4.39 17.14 -10.19
N ILE A 68 -3.58 16.74 -9.22
CA ILE A 68 -3.61 15.43 -8.57
C ILE A 68 -3.97 15.65 -7.09
N VAL A 69 -4.87 14.85 -6.57
CA VAL A 69 -5.12 14.73 -5.12
C VAL A 69 -4.72 13.32 -4.72
N GLU A 70 -3.78 13.20 -3.80
CA GLU A 70 -3.25 11.90 -3.36
C GLU A 70 -3.55 11.69 -1.88
N GLU A 71 -4.14 10.53 -1.56
CA GLU A 71 -4.55 10.14 -0.22
C GLU A 71 -3.41 9.50 0.57
N SER A 72 -2.62 8.64 -0.09
CA SER A 72 -1.74 7.71 0.61
C SER A 72 -0.36 8.29 0.85
N VAL A 73 0.25 7.93 2.00
CA VAL A 73 1.64 8.31 2.30
C VAL A 73 2.62 7.81 1.22
N THR A 74 2.37 6.63 0.65
CA THR A 74 3.19 6.02 -0.40
C THR A 74 3.12 6.81 -1.70
N GLY A 75 1.92 7.16 -2.16
CA GLY A 75 1.74 7.97 -3.35
C GLY A 75 2.29 9.39 -3.17
N ILE A 76 2.14 9.99 -1.98
CA ILE A 76 2.76 11.28 -1.66
C ILE A 76 4.28 11.21 -1.75
N TYR A 77 4.89 10.15 -1.22
CA TYR A 77 6.33 9.94 -1.36
C TYR A 77 6.74 9.83 -2.84
N ARG A 78 5.97 9.11 -3.67
CA ARG A 78 6.23 9.01 -5.13
C ARG A 78 6.11 10.37 -5.82
N LEU A 79 5.10 11.18 -5.48
CA LEU A 79 4.93 12.55 -5.98
C LEU A 79 6.12 13.44 -5.60
N TYR A 80 6.61 13.34 -4.36
CA TYR A 80 7.83 14.05 -3.94
C TYR A 80 9.07 13.63 -4.75
N GLN A 81 9.23 12.33 -5.08
CA GLN A 81 10.33 11.87 -5.93
C GLN A 81 10.21 12.42 -7.36
N LEU A 82 8.99 12.43 -7.92
CA LEU A 82 8.73 13.00 -9.24
C LEU A 82 9.01 14.51 -9.26
N SER A 83 8.61 15.24 -8.22
CA SER A 83 8.90 16.67 -8.07
C SER A 83 10.41 16.94 -7.96
N LYS A 84 11.13 16.20 -7.10
CA LYS A 84 12.59 16.34 -6.94
C LYS A 84 13.37 16.05 -8.22
N THR A 85 12.88 15.13 -9.05
CA THR A 85 13.51 14.77 -10.33
C THR A 85 13.03 15.64 -11.50
N GLY A 86 12.17 16.64 -11.26
CA GLY A 86 11.63 17.53 -12.29
C GLY A 86 10.66 16.86 -13.26
N LYS A 87 10.14 15.67 -12.91
CA LYS A 87 9.22 14.88 -13.74
C LYS A 87 7.75 15.14 -13.44
N LEU A 88 7.44 15.74 -12.28
CA LEU A 88 6.08 16.16 -11.94
C LEU A 88 5.76 17.49 -12.64
N CYS A 89 5.01 17.44 -13.73
CA CYS A 89 4.67 18.62 -14.54
C CYS A 89 3.28 19.21 -14.23
N VAL A 90 2.55 18.65 -13.28
CA VAL A 90 1.21 19.08 -12.86
C VAL A 90 1.18 19.28 -11.34
N PRO A 91 0.36 20.20 -10.80
CA PRO A 91 0.28 20.42 -9.37
C PRO A 91 -0.33 19.19 -8.67
N ALA A 92 0.14 18.90 -7.46
CA ALA A 92 -0.38 17.81 -6.64
C ALA A 92 -0.66 18.30 -5.22
N MET A 93 -1.80 17.90 -4.65
CA MET A 93 -2.23 18.19 -3.30
C MET A 93 -2.11 16.94 -2.44
N ASN A 94 -1.52 17.11 -1.26
CA ASN A 94 -1.47 16.08 -0.23
C ASN A 94 -2.78 16.08 0.56
N ALA A 95 -3.60 15.04 0.39
CA ALA A 95 -4.83 14.86 1.15
C ALA A 95 -4.64 14.05 2.46
N CYS A 96 -3.44 13.51 2.71
CA CYS A 96 -3.16 12.76 3.92
C CYS A 96 -3.39 13.63 5.17
N MET A 97 -4.36 13.23 5.99
CA MET A 97 -4.90 14.02 7.11
C MET A 97 -3.82 14.35 8.16
N ASP A 98 -3.65 15.64 8.44
CA ASP A 98 -2.78 16.16 9.51
C ASP A 98 -3.16 15.59 10.89
N GLY A 99 -2.16 15.17 11.67
CA GLY A 99 -2.34 14.72 13.07
C GLY A 99 -1.57 13.46 13.49
N LEU A 100 -0.95 12.75 12.53
CA LEU A 100 -0.17 11.55 12.80
C LEU A 100 1.33 11.87 12.86
N ARG A 101 2.02 11.37 13.90
CA ARG A 101 3.47 11.49 14.01
C ARG A 101 4.16 10.59 12.98
N VAL A 102 4.72 11.19 11.94
CA VAL A 102 5.53 10.46 10.94
C VAL A 102 6.95 10.24 11.47
N THR A 103 7.39 8.98 11.52
CA THR A 103 8.74 8.60 11.94
C THR A 103 9.11 7.25 11.32
N THR A 104 10.41 6.92 11.34
CA THR A 104 10.87 5.61 10.88
C THR A 104 10.49 4.51 11.88
N LEU A 105 10.14 3.33 11.37
CA LEU A 105 9.78 2.17 12.20
C LEU A 105 10.89 1.86 13.21
N SER A 106 12.16 1.91 12.81
CA SER A 106 13.30 1.62 13.69
C SER A 106 13.33 2.53 14.94
N LYS A 107 12.84 3.77 14.88
CA LYS A 107 12.76 4.68 16.04
C LYS A 107 11.69 4.27 17.05
N VAL A 108 10.62 3.60 16.60
CA VAL A 108 9.43 3.32 17.41
C VAL A 108 9.13 1.84 17.64
N VAL A 109 9.83 0.94 16.96
CA VAL A 109 9.57 -0.52 16.99
C VAL A 109 9.61 -1.13 18.40
N ARG A 110 10.36 -0.53 19.33
CA ARG A 110 10.46 -1.00 20.73
C ARG A 110 9.25 -0.67 21.59
N GLN A 111 8.43 0.31 21.19
CA GLN A 111 7.34 0.85 22.00
C GLN A 111 5.94 0.55 21.43
N VAL A 112 5.83 0.30 20.12
CA VAL A 112 4.54 0.03 19.46
C VAL A 112 3.94 -1.32 19.87
N ASP A 113 2.63 -1.34 20.08
CA ASP A 113 1.84 -2.55 20.37
C ASP A 113 1.37 -3.26 19.10
N ILE A 114 1.07 -2.49 18.05
CA ILE A 114 0.49 -2.96 16.81
C ILE A 114 1.26 -2.33 15.66
N ILE A 115 1.63 -3.15 14.68
CA ILE A 115 2.27 -2.72 13.44
C ILE A 115 1.44 -3.27 12.29
N ILE A 116 1.04 -2.36 11.40
CA ILE A 116 0.28 -2.68 10.20
C ILE A 116 1.10 -2.17 9.02
N SER A 117 1.50 -3.05 8.10
CA SER A 117 2.12 -2.64 6.85
C SER A 117 1.04 -2.38 5.78
N CYS A 118 1.13 -1.25 5.10
CA CYS A 118 0.18 -0.80 4.07
C CYS A 118 0.91 -0.14 2.89
N THR A 119 2.10 -0.61 2.52
CA THR A 119 2.99 0.15 1.64
C THR A 119 3.01 -0.34 0.19
N GLY A 120 2.54 -1.55 -0.08
CA GLY A 120 2.69 -2.23 -1.37
C GLY A 120 4.15 -2.54 -1.73
N ASN A 121 5.05 -2.59 -0.75
CA ASN A 121 6.50 -2.69 -0.97
C ASN A 121 7.10 -3.85 -0.17
N LYS A 122 8.25 -4.37 -0.59
CA LYS A 122 8.86 -5.56 0.01
C LYS A 122 9.78 -5.21 1.18
N ASN A 123 9.86 -6.10 2.15
CA ASN A 123 10.80 -6.02 3.28
C ASN A 123 10.67 -4.72 4.11
N VAL A 124 9.44 -4.23 4.30
CA VAL A 124 9.17 -3.08 5.16
C VAL A 124 9.36 -3.45 6.63
N ILE A 125 8.94 -4.65 7.02
CA ILE A 125 9.13 -5.21 8.36
C ILE A 125 10.10 -6.39 8.26
N THR A 126 11.36 -6.15 8.61
CA THR A 126 12.47 -7.11 8.52
C THR A 126 12.68 -7.89 9.81
N ARG A 127 13.49 -8.96 9.77
CA ARG A 127 13.92 -9.71 10.98
C ARG A 127 14.47 -8.81 12.09
N GLU A 128 15.24 -7.79 11.74
CA GLU A 128 15.80 -6.85 12.72
C GLU A 128 14.70 -6.11 13.48
N HIS A 129 13.63 -5.70 12.77
CA HIS A 129 12.47 -5.08 13.40
C HIS A 129 11.81 -6.04 14.39
N PHE A 130 11.53 -7.29 14.00
CA PHE A 130 10.97 -8.32 14.89
C PHE A 130 11.83 -8.59 16.12
N ASN A 131 13.15 -8.62 15.97
CA ASN A 131 14.08 -8.79 17.08
C ASN A 131 13.92 -7.68 18.13
N ARG A 132 13.59 -6.46 17.71
CA ARG A 132 13.46 -5.27 18.55
C ARG A 132 12.04 -5.01 19.06
N MET A 133 11.03 -5.73 18.58
CA MET A 133 9.65 -5.59 19.05
C MET A 133 9.51 -6.02 20.51
N LYS A 134 8.55 -5.42 21.22
CA LYS A 134 8.21 -5.85 22.58
C LYS A 134 7.42 -7.15 22.58
N ASN A 135 7.45 -7.84 23.71
CA ASN A 135 6.66 -9.04 23.93
C ASN A 135 5.16 -8.76 23.75
N GLY A 136 4.48 -9.58 22.94
CA GLY A 136 3.07 -9.44 22.62
C GLY A 136 2.74 -8.45 21.50
N CYS A 137 3.74 -7.86 20.83
CA CYS A 137 3.50 -7.01 19.66
C CYS A 137 2.67 -7.76 18.60
N ILE A 138 1.69 -7.08 18.01
CA ILE A 138 0.84 -7.60 16.94
C ILE A 138 1.34 -7.06 15.61
N VAL A 139 1.54 -7.93 14.63
CA VAL A 139 1.99 -7.56 13.30
C VAL A 139 1.02 -8.13 12.27
N CYS A 140 0.55 -7.28 11.35
CA CYS A 140 -0.27 -7.70 10.22
C CYS A 140 0.08 -6.93 8.96
N ASN A 141 -0.22 -7.53 7.81
CA ASN A 141 -0.14 -6.86 6.52
C ASN A 141 -1.55 -6.52 6.04
N MET A 142 -1.78 -5.26 5.68
CA MET A 142 -3.00 -4.76 5.03
C MET A 142 -2.70 -4.15 3.65
N GLY A 143 -1.43 -4.11 3.22
CA GLY A 143 -1.06 -3.71 1.88
C GLY A 143 -1.13 -4.88 0.89
N HIS A 144 -0.30 -4.86 -0.14
CA HIS A 144 -0.38 -5.81 -1.24
C HIS A 144 0.53 -7.03 -1.02
N SER A 145 0.04 -8.23 -1.35
CA SER A 145 0.78 -9.51 -1.22
C SER A 145 1.16 -9.87 0.23
N ASN A 146 2.11 -10.79 0.43
CA ASN A 146 2.64 -11.22 1.73
C ASN A 146 4.13 -10.85 1.92
N THR A 147 4.63 -9.90 1.11
CA THR A 147 6.07 -9.59 1.02
C THR A 147 6.48 -8.31 1.74
N GLU A 148 5.52 -7.55 2.28
CA GLU A 148 5.83 -6.38 3.11
C GLU A 148 6.47 -6.78 4.44
N ILE A 149 6.10 -7.96 4.93
CA ILE A 149 6.70 -8.61 6.09
C ILE A 149 7.65 -9.67 5.58
N ASP A 150 8.89 -9.64 6.04
CA ASP A 150 9.91 -10.64 5.71
C ASP A 150 9.67 -11.95 6.49
N LEU A 151 8.62 -12.69 6.09
CA LEU A 151 8.22 -13.94 6.76
C LEU A 151 9.25 -15.05 6.60
N SER A 152 9.97 -15.09 5.48
CA SER A 152 11.00 -16.11 5.24
C SER A 152 12.14 -15.99 6.24
N SER A 153 12.52 -14.76 6.63
CA SER A 153 13.52 -14.53 7.67
C SER A 153 13.10 -15.02 9.07
N LEU A 154 11.82 -15.33 9.29
CA LEU A 154 11.29 -15.86 10.54
C LEU A 154 11.16 -17.40 10.54
N ARG A 155 11.41 -18.05 9.40
CA ARG A 155 11.40 -19.52 9.24
C ARG A 155 12.77 -20.10 9.58
N THR A 156 13.18 -19.94 10.83
CA THR A 156 14.49 -20.39 11.32
C THR A 156 14.33 -21.37 12.48
N ALA A 157 15.34 -22.22 12.70
CA ALA A 157 15.24 -23.34 13.64
C ALA A 157 15.11 -22.88 15.11
N GLU A 158 15.60 -21.69 15.44
CA GLU A 158 15.55 -21.11 16.78
C GLU A 158 14.20 -20.47 17.12
N LEU A 159 13.37 -20.15 16.11
CA LEU A 159 12.07 -19.55 16.34
C LEU A 159 10.98 -20.62 16.38
N LYS A 160 10.25 -20.66 17.49
CA LYS A 160 9.11 -21.56 17.64
C LYS A 160 7.84 -20.90 17.11
N TRP A 161 7.19 -21.57 16.17
CA TRP A 161 5.88 -21.19 15.67
C TRP A 161 4.78 -21.95 16.39
N GLN A 162 3.77 -21.24 16.87
CA GLN A 162 2.60 -21.82 17.51
C GLN A 162 1.34 -21.21 16.91
N ARG A 163 0.60 -22.00 16.14
CA ARG A 163 -0.74 -21.62 15.67
C ARG A 163 -1.68 -21.54 16.85
N VAL A 164 -2.30 -20.37 17.07
CA VAL A 164 -3.26 -20.16 18.16
C VAL A 164 -4.68 -20.44 17.69
N ARG A 165 -5.00 -19.95 16.49
CA ARG A 165 -6.26 -20.18 15.77
C ARG A 165 -6.02 -19.92 14.27
N PRO A 166 -6.97 -20.21 13.37
CA PRO A 166 -6.80 -19.90 11.94
C PRO A 166 -6.37 -18.44 11.73
N HIS A 167 -5.34 -18.25 10.90
CA HIS A 167 -4.73 -16.94 10.56
C HIS A 167 -4.09 -16.18 11.73
N VAL A 168 -3.84 -16.84 12.86
CA VAL A 168 -3.14 -16.22 14.00
C VAL A 168 -2.05 -17.15 14.52
N ASP A 169 -0.81 -16.68 14.42
CA ASP A 169 0.38 -17.40 14.85
C ASP A 169 1.14 -16.62 15.91
N HIS A 170 1.67 -17.33 16.88
CA HIS A 170 2.72 -16.82 17.75
C HIS A 170 4.07 -17.23 17.21
N VAL A 171 4.94 -16.24 17.00
CA VAL A 171 6.37 -16.46 16.75
C VAL A 171 7.10 -16.20 18.06
N ILE A 172 7.77 -17.23 18.58
CA ILE A 172 8.34 -17.24 19.93
C ILE A 172 9.86 -17.37 19.82
N TRP A 173 10.57 -16.41 20.42
CA TRP A 173 12.02 -16.38 20.50
C TRP A 173 12.54 -17.26 21.66
N PRO A 174 13.82 -17.71 21.63
CA PRO A 174 14.42 -18.54 22.69
C PRO A 174 14.33 -17.92 24.10
N GLU A 175 14.43 -16.60 24.21
CA GLU A 175 14.29 -15.84 25.45
C GLU A 175 12.85 -15.73 25.98
N GLY A 176 11.87 -16.30 25.26
CA GLY A 176 10.45 -16.32 25.65
C GLY A 176 9.62 -15.13 25.14
N LYS A 177 10.24 -14.17 24.43
CA LYS A 177 9.51 -13.10 23.73
C LYS A 177 8.60 -13.71 22.66
N ARG A 178 7.33 -13.33 22.64
CA ARG A 178 6.36 -13.68 21.59
C ARG A 178 5.97 -12.47 20.75
N VAL A 179 5.75 -12.68 19.46
CA VAL A 179 5.08 -11.73 18.55
C VAL A 179 3.86 -12.43 17.95
N VAL A 180 2.74 -11.72 17.86
CA VAL A 180 1.50 -12.22 17.28
C VAL A 180 1.45 -11.79 15.83
N LEU A 181 1.48 -12.74 14.91
CA LEU A 181 1.34 -12.49 13.48
C LEU A 181 -0.11 -12.78 13.06
N LEU A 182 -0.74 -11.84 12.38
CA LEU A 182 -2.08 -12.01 11.83
C LEU A 182 -2.01 -12.12 10.30
N ALA A 183 -2.82 -13.02 9.75
CA ALA A 183 -3.02 -13.24 8.33
C ALA A 183 -1.72 -13.60 7.59
N GLU A 184 -1.34 -14.87 7.73
CA GLU A 184 -0.82 -15.61 6.57
C GLU A 184 -1.90 -15.72 5.48
#